data_AF-A0A1F5MGB5-F1
#
_entry.id   AF-A0A1F5MGB5-F1
#
_cell.length_a   1.000
_cell.length_b   1.000
_cell.length_c   1.000
_cell.angle_alpha   90.00
_cell.angle_beta   90.00
_cell.angle_gamma   90.00
#
_symmetry.space_group_name_H-M   'P 1'
#
loop_
_entity.id
_entity.type
_entity.pdbx_description
1 polymer ?
#
loop_
_entity_poly.entity_id
_entity_poly.type
_entity_poly.pdbx_seq_one_letter_code
_entity_poly.pdbx_strand_id
1 'polypeptide(L)' 'MNQRGFIHLLPLILVILVVGAGFLVYKGIIKLPVSIPFLQNQPKVELKTEYKNPFKKETQYVNPFQTYKNPFVTNR' A
#
# COMPACT_ATOMS: atom_id res chain seq x y z
N MET A 1 50.09 -27.76 -14.74
CA MET A 1 48.94 -27.45 -13.86
C MET A 1 48.15 -26.31 -14.48
N ASN A 2 46.95 -26.62 -15.01
CA ASN A 2 46.12 -25.74 -15.83
C ASN A 2 45.37 -24.68 -14.98
N GLN A 3 46.11 -23.73 -14.40
CA GLN A 3 45.54 -22.67 -13.56
C GLN A 3 44.75 -21.61 -14.36
N ARG A 4 44.92 -21.55 -15.69
CA ARG A 4 44.28 -20.53 -16.54
C ARG A 4 42.76 -20.69 -16.66
N GLY A 5 42.24 -21.92 -16.56
CA GLY A 5 40.79 -22.17 -16.67
C GLY A 5 39.99 -21.76 -15.41
N PHE A 6 40.60 -21.89 -14.23
CA PHE A 6 39.91 -21.64 -12.96
C PHE A 6 39.65 -20.15 -12.71
N ILE A 7 40.54 -19.29 -13.20
CA ILE A 7 40.43 -17.83 -13.06
C ILE A 7 39.21 -17.28 -13.83
N HIS A 8 38.83 -17.92 -14.94
CA HIS A 8 37.65 -17.51 -15.72
C HIS A 8 36.34 -18.12 -15.21
N LEU A 9 36.40 -19.18 -14.40
CA LEU A 9 35.22 -19.75 -13.74
C LEU A 9 34.73 -18.88 -12.59
N LEU A 10 35.63 -18.21 -11.88
CA LEU A 10 35.30 -17.37 -10.74
C LEU A 10 34.30 -16.23 -11.10
N PRO A 11 34.53 -15.41 -12.14
CA PRO A 11 33.55 -14.40 -12.52
C PRO A 11 32.24 -15.02 -13.03
N LEU A 12 32.29 -16.14 -13.74
CA LEU A 12 31.09 -16.83 -14.22
C LEU A 12 30.20 -17.31 -13.06
N ILE A 13 30.80 -17.93 -12.04
CA ILE A 13 30.10 -18.37 -10.83
C ILE A 13 29.49 -17.18 -10.10
N LEU A 14 30.21 -16.06 -10.02
CA LEU A 14 29.71 -14.85 -9.38
C LEU A 14 28.49 -14.27 -10.10
N VAL A 15 28.48 -14.25 -11.44
CA VAL A 15 27.31 -13.83 -12.22
C VAL A 15 26.12 -14.76 -11.96
N ILE A 16 26.34 -16.07 -11.95
CA ILE A 16 25.27 -17.06 -11.69
C ILE A 16 24.65 -16.85 -10.31
N LEU A 17 25.48 -16.59 -9.29
CA LEU A 17 24.99 -16.32 -7.93
C LEU A 17 24.16 -15.04 -7.85
N VAL A 18 24.60 -13.96 -8.51
CA VAL A 18 23.87 -12.69 -8.53
C VAL A 18 22.52 -12.84 -9.24
N VAL A 19 22.50 -13.50 -10.39
CA VAL A 19 21.26 -13.74 -11.15
C VAL A 19 20.30 -14.65 -10.37
N GLY A 20 20.81 -15.73 -9.76
CA GLY A 20 20.02 -16.65 -8.94
C GLY A 20 19.38 -15.95 -7.73
N ALA A 21 20.16 -15.15 -7.01
CA ALA A 21 19.67 -14.35 -5.88
C ALA A 21 18.58 -13.35 -6.33
N GLY A 22 18.80 -12.64 -7.45
CA GLY A 22 17.82 -11.72 -8.02
C GLY A 22 16.51 -12.41 -8.40
N PHE A 23 16.58 -13.62 -8.97
CA PHE A 23 15.39 -14.40 -9.33
C PHE A 23 14.57 -14.83 -8.12
N LEU A 24 15.22 -15.29 -7.04
CA LEU A 24 14.55 -15.67 -5.79
C LEU A 24 13.83 -14.50 -5.12
N VAL A 25 14.42 -13.30 -5.22
CA VAL A 25 13.81 -12.04 -4.76
C VAL A 25 12.61 -11.67 -5.64
N TYR A 26 12.75 -11.72 -6.97
CA TYR A 26 11.66 -11.43 -7.90
C TYR A 26 10.46 -12.37 -7.73
N LYS A 27 10.69 -13.66 -7.49
CA LYS A 27 9.65 -14.65 -7.19
C LYS A 27 9.03 -14.49 -5.80
N GLY A 28 9.57 -13.62 -4.95
CA GLY A 28 9.06 -13.38 -3.59
C GLY A 28 9.37 -14.48 -2.57
N ILE A 29 10.29 -15.40 -2.89
CA ILE A 29 10.73 -16.47 -1.97
C ILE A 29 11.59 -15.87 -0.85
N ILE A 30 12.45 -14.91 -1.21
CA ILE A 30 13.29 -14.17 -0.26
C ILE A 30 12.75 -12.74 -0.17
N LYS A 31 12.37 -12.31 1.04
CA LYS A 31 11.96 -10.93 1.31
C LYS A 31 13.19 -10.11 1.70
N LEU A 32 13.50 -9.05 0.95
CA LEU A 32 14.52 -8.11 1.40
C LEU A 32 13.97 -7.24 2.53
N PRO A 33 14.80 -6.90 3.53
CA PRO A 33 14.43 -5.98 4.61
C PRO A 33 14.34 -4.52 4.12
N VAL A 34 14.67 -4.24 2.87
CA VAL A 34 14.62 -2.91 2.26
C VAL A 34 13.55 -2.90 1.17
N SER A 35 12.63 -1.94 1.21
CA SER A 35 11.67 -1.72 0.13
C SER A 35 12.42 -1.25 -1.11
N ILE A 36 12.60 -2.13 -2.09
CA ILE A 36 13.19 -1.78 -3.39
C ILE A 36 12.14 -0.92 -4.14
N PRO A 37 12.44 0.35 -4.48
CA PRO A 37 11.45 1.28 -5.03
C PRO A 37 10.85 0.79 -6.36
N PHE A 38 11.59 0.00 -7.14
CA PHE A 38 11.14 -0.56 -8.43
C PHE A 38 10.25 -1.81 -8.30
N LEU A 39 10.19 -2.42 -7.12
CA LEU A 39 9.34 -3.60 -6.83
C LEU A 39 8.09 -3.23 -6.03
N GLN A 40 7.83 -1.94 -5.80
CA GLN A 40 6.62 -1.49 -5.12
C GLN A 40 5.42 -1.81 -6.02
N ASN A 41 4.55 -2.68 -5.52
CA ASN A 41 3.25 -2.96 -6.12
C ASN A 41 2.54 -1.63 -6.38
N GLN A 42 2.02 -1.47 -7.59
CA GLN A 42 1.33 -0.25 -8.04
C GLN A 42 0.34 0.24 -6.97
N PRO A 43 0.17 1.57 -6.82
CA PRO A 43 -0.72 2.12 -5.81
C PRO A 43 -2.11 1.52 -5.99
N LYS A 44 -2.50 0.66 -5.05
CA LYS A 44 -3.83 0.07 -4.98
C LYS A 44 -4.78 1.17 -4.51
N VAL A 45 -5.28 1.96 -5.45
CA VAL A 45 -6.31 2.95 -5.18
C VAL A 45 -7.60 2.19 -4.88
N GLU A 46 -7.89 2.00 -3.60
CA GLU A 46 -9.20 1.52 -3.16
C GLU A 46 -10.19 2.68 -3.34
N LEU A 47 -10.90 2.67 -4.46
CA LEU A 47 -12.04 3.55 -4.67
C LEU A 47 -13.07 3.20 -3.60
N LYS A 48 -13.22 4.07 -2.60
CA LYS A 48 -14.27 3.93 -1.58
C LYS A 48 -15.61 4.05 -2.31
N THR A 49 -16.23 2.91 -2.61
CA THR A 49 -17.55 2.83 -3.27
C THR A 49 -18.71 3.08 -2.30
N GLU A 50 -18.43 3.46 -1.06
CA GLU A 50 -19.48 3.75 -0.08
C GLU A 50 -20.16 5.09 -0.38
N TYR A 51 -21.18 5.03 -1.24
CA TYR A 51 -22.16 6.09 -1.39
C TYR A 51 -23.07 6.11 -0.16
N LYS A 52 -22.76 6.96 0.82
CA LYS A 52 -23.69 7.24 1.93
C LYS A 52 -24.80 8.14 1.39
N ASN A 53 -26.00 7.58 1.24
CA ASN A 53 -27.19 8.30 0.78
C ASN A 53 -27.48 9.49 1.72
N PRO A 54 -27.36 10.75 1.25
CA PRO A 54 -27.53 11.93 2.10
C PRO A 54 -28.98 12.17 2.55
N PHE A 55 -29.94 11.42 2.00
CA PHE A 55 -31.35 11.47 2.37
C PHE A 55 -31.72 10.47 3.48
N LYS A 56 -30.77 9.66 3.97
CA LYS A 56 -31.00 8.87 5.17
C LYS A 56 -31.01 9.80 6.39
N LYS A 57 -32.04 9.65 7.23
CA LYS A 57 -32.25 10.46 8.45
C LYS A 57 -31.01 10.52 9.36
N GLU A 58 -30.23 9.44 9.41
CA GLU A 58 -29.01 9.31 10.21
C GLU A 58 -27.81 10.11 9.65
N THR A 59 -27.80 10.41 8.35
CA THR A 59 -26.71 11.15 7.67
C THR A 59 -27.09 12.59 7.37
N GLN A 60 -28.34 12.98 7.66
CA GLN A 60 -28.84 14.31 7.40
C GLN A 60 -28.27 15.29 8.41
N TYR A 61 -27.72 16.42 7.92
CA TYR A 61 -27.28 17.53 8.76
C TYR A 61 -28.48 18.04 9.58
N VAL A 62 -28.52 17.66 10.85
CA VAL A 62 -29.52 18.18 11.79
C VAL A 62 -29.15 19.61 12.09
N ASN A 63 -30.09 20.52 11.89
CA ASN A 63 -29.90 21.95 12.13
C ASN A 63 -29.37 22.16 13.57
N PRO A 64 -28.17 22.76 13.76
CA PRO A 64 -27.57 22.95 15.09
C PRO A 64 -28.40 23.88 16.00
N PHE A 65 -29.39 24.58 15.44
CA PHE A 65 -30.32 25.42 16.17
C PHE A 65 -31.62 24.72 16.56
N GLN A 66 -31.81 23.42 16.28
CA GLN A 66 -32.97 22.67 16.77
C GLN A 66 -33.06 22.65 18.30
N THR A 67 -31.91 22.71 18.98
CA THR A 67 -31.85 22.80 20.45
C THR A 67 -32.12 24.21 20.96
N TYR A 68 -32.25 25.23 20.10
CA TYR A 68 -32.56 26.58 20.54
C TYR A 68 -34.03 26.69 20.96
N LYS A 69 -34.26 26.52 22.26
CA LYS A 69 -35.55 26.77 22.91
C LYS A 69 -35.81 28.27 22.81
N ASN A 70 -36.75 28.67 21.95
CA ASN A 70 -37.13 30.07 21.77
C ASN A 70 -37.51 30.69 23.14
N PRO A 71 -36.80 31.73 23.60
CA PRO A 71 -37.02 32.32 24.93
C PRO A 71 -38.32 33.14 25.02
N PHE A 72 -39.05 33.32 23.91
CA PHE A 72 -40.29 34.09 23.86
C PHE A 72 -41.57 33.24 23.88
N VAL A 73 -41.47 31.92 24.05
CA VAL A 73 -42.66 31.06 24.20
C VAL A 73 -43.14 31.15 25.65
N THR A 74 -43.99 32.13 25.94
CA THR A 74 -44.80 32.13 27.15
C THR A 74 -45.98 31.19 26.93
N ASN A 75 -46.04 30.09 27.68
CA ASN A 75 -47.25 29.28 27.76
C ASN A 75 -48.38 30.19 28.28
N ARG A 76 -49.36 30.48 27.42
CA ARG A 76 -50.66 31.00 27.84
C ARG A 76 -51.54 29.86 28.35
#